data_AF-A0A3P8JMB0-F1
#
_entry.id   AF-A0A3P8JMB0-F1
#
_cell.length_a   1.000
_cell.length_b   1.000
_cell.length_c   1.000
_cell.angle_alpha   90.00
_cell.angle_beta   90.00
_cell.angle_gamma   90.00
#
_symmetry.space_group_name_H-M   'P 1'
#
loop_
_entity.id
_entity.type
_entity.pdbx_description
1 polymer ?
#
loop_
_entity_poly.entity_id
_entity_poly.type
_entity_poly.pdbx_seq_one_letter_code
_entity_poly.pdbx_strand_id
1 'polypeptide(L)'
;MHSDVQPAGQNSQSITRCFQHNSALIGSLSRSLKDNYLQDVERRNIFDKESDAYHVYSALTRLEQMSAMNEVYRKENNIAGLEEINKVLIIRYRDRQNY
;
A
#
# COMPACT_ATOMS: atom_id res chain seq x y z
N MET A 1 -11.53 33.78 -17.19
CA MET A 1 -10.52 33.01 -16.44
C MET A 1 -11.24 32.23 -15.37
N HIS A 2 -11.47 30.93 -15.58
CA HIS A 2 -12.19 30.08 -14.63
C HIS A 2 -11.25 29.75 -13.48
N SER A 3 -11.50 30.35 -12.32
CA SER A 3 -10.89 29.94 -11.07
C SER A 3 -11.73 28.80 -10.52
N ASP A 4 -11.36 27.56 -10.86
CA ASP A 4 -11.86 26.35 -10.22
C ASP A 4 -11.35 26.29 -8.77
N VAL A 5 -11.97 27.07 -7.89
CA VAL A 5 -11.81 26.90 -6.44
C VAL A 5 -12.63 25.68 -6.07
N GLN A 6 -12.02 24.50 -6.15
CA GLN A 6 -12.58 23.28 -5.58
C GLN A 6 -12.86 23.53 -4.08
N PRO A 7 -14.08 23.26 -3.58
CA PRO A 7 -14.41 23.46 -2.17
C PRO A 7 -13.44 22.64 -1.30
N ALA A 8 -12.70 23.31 -0.42
CA ALA A 8 -11.72 22.69 0.49
C ALA A 8 -12.32 21.49 1.27
N GLY A 9 -13.63 21.51 1.52
CA GLY A 9 -14.37 20.41 2.15
C GLY A 9 -14.43 19.13 1.31
N GLN A 10 -14.62 19.23 -0.02
CA GLN A 10 -14.64 18.05 -0.91
C GLN A 10 -13.24 17.44 -1.04
N ASN A 11 -12.20 18.27 -1.10
CA ASN A 11 -10.83 17.79 -1.20
C ASN A 11 -10.41 17.03 0.08
N SER A 12 -10.76 17.56 1.26
CA SER A 12 -10.45 16.89 2.54
C SER A 12 -11.15 15.53 2.71
N GLN A 13 -12.39 15.40 2.23
CA GLN A 13 -13.14 14.14 2.29
C GLN A 13 -12.55 13.10 1.34
N SER A 14 -12.16 13.52 0.13
CA SER A 14 -11.50 12.65 -0.86
C SER A 14 -10.13 12.17 -0.36
N ILE A 15 -9.33 13.07 0.21
CA ILE A 15 -8.03 12.74 0.84
C ILE A 15 -8.22 11.71 1.96
N THR A 16 -9.20 11.94 2.85
CA THR A 16 -9.47 11.03 3.97
C THR A 16 -9.91 9.65 3.49
N ARG A 17 -10.80 9.58 2.50
CA ARG A 17 -11.25 8.31 1.91
C ARG A 17 -10.10 7.56 1.23
N CYS A 18 -9.28 8.26 0.44
CA CYS A 18 -8.14 7.65 -0.25
C CYS A 18 -7.10 7.12 0.74
N PHE A 19 -6.78 7.90 1.77
CA PHE A 19 -5.90 7.48 2.86
C PHE A 19 -6.42 6.23 3.58
N GLN A 20 -7.71 6.21 3.96
CA GLN A 20 -8.33 5.08 4.65
C GLN A 20 -8.36 3.83 3.77
N HIS A 21 -8.68 3.98 2.48
CA HIS A 21 -8.70 2.89 1.51
C HIS A 21 -7.32 2.27 1.33
N ASN A 22 -6.29 3.10 1.10
CA ASN A 22 -4.91 2.67 1.00
C ASN A 22 -4.45 1.95 2.27
N SER A 23 -4.79 2.48 3.45
CA SER A 23 -4.42 1.86 4.73
C SER A 23 -5.07 0.49 4.90
N ALA A 24 -6.34 0.34 4.51
CA ALA A 24 -7.04 -0.94 4.56
C ALA A 24 -6.43 -1.97 3.60
N LEU A 25 -6.11 -1.57 2.36
CA LEU A 25 -5.44 -2.42 1.38
C LEU A 25 -4.06 -2.86 1.85
N ILE A 26 -3.21 -1.92 2.30
CA ILE A 26 -1.87 -2.22 2.82
C ILE A 26 -1.96 -3.20 3.99
N GLY A 27 -2.87 -2.97 4.93
CA GLY A 27 -3.08 -3.86 6.07
C GLY A 27 -3.57 -5.25 5.66
N SER A 28 -4.46 -5.34 4.67
CA SER A 28 -4.95 -6.61 4.13
C SER A 28 -3.83 -7.38 3.44
N LEU A 29 -3.10 -6.77 2.51
CA LEU A 29 -1.98 -7.43 1.82
C LEU A 29 -0.89 -7.87 2.80
N SER A 30 -0.58 -7.04 3.80
CA SER A 30 0.43 -7.37 4.81
C SER A 30 0.02 -8.58 5.64
N ARG A 31 -1.25 -8.64 6.07
CA ARG A 31 -1.77 -9.82 6.78
C ARG A 31 -1.75 -11.06 5.90
N SER A 32 -2.27 -10.98 4.67
CA SER A 32 -2.25 -12.11 3.74
C SER A 32 -0.82 -12.62 3.47
N LEU A 33 0.16 -11.74 3.32
CA LEU A 33 1.57 -12.13 3.17
C LEU A 33 2.10 -12.87 4.40
N LYS A 34 1.82 -12.34 5.61
CA LYS A 34 2.25 -12.95 6.87
C LYS A 34 1.57 -14.31 7.10
N ASP A 35 0.27 -14.39 6.87
CA ASP A 35 -0.53 -15.59 7.13
C ASP A 35 -0.25 -16.72 6.14
N ASN A 36 -0.06 -16.41 4.85
CA ASN A 36 0.18 -17.45 3.84
C ASN A 36 1.62 -17.94 3.80
N TYR A 37 2.59 -17.11 4.22
CA TYR A 37 4.01 -17.42 3.98
C TYR A 37 4.88 -17.38 5.23
N LEU A 38 4.51 -16.69 6.32
CA LEU A 38 5.38 -16.62 7.51
C LEU A 38 4.99 -17.57 8.64
N GLN A 39 3.97 -18.42 8.44
CA GLN A 39 3.56 -19.40 9.44
C GLN A 39 4.60 -20.51 9.65
N ASP A 40 5.36 -20.88 8.61
CA ASP A 40 6.27 -22.06 8.65
C ASP A 40 7.64 -21.80 7.98
N VAL A 41 8.08 -20.54 7.96
CA VAL A 41 9.37 -20.17 7.34
C VAL A 41 10.52 -20.35 8.33
N GLU A 42 11.41 -21.29 8.02
CA GLU A 42 12.71 -21.39 8.68
C GLU A 42 13.50 -20.10 8.44
N ARG A 43 14.02 -19.46 9.49
CA ARG A 43 14.72 -18.17 9.41
C ARG A 43 15.87 -18.15 8.40
N ARG A 44 16.44 -19.31 8.06
CA ARG A 44 17.48 -19.47 7.03
C ARG A 44 17.00 -19.10 5.63
N ASN A 45 15.72 -19.34 5.32
CA ASN A 45 15.10 -19.05 4.03
C ASN A 45 14.89 -17.54 3.84
N ILE A 46 14.89 -16.75 4.92
CA ILE A 46 14.75 -15.28 4.85
C ILE A 46 15.98 -14.63 4.18
N PHE A 47 17.15 -15.26 4.29
CA PHE A 47 18.41 -14.75 3.73
C PHE A 47 18.72 -15.31 2.34
N ASP A 48 17.95 -16.30 1.89
CA ASP A 48 18.07 -16.87 0.56
C ASP A 48 17.25 -16.04 -0.43
N LYS A 49 17.96 -15.38 -1.36
CA LYS A 49 17.34 -14.45 -2.32
C LYS A 49 16.44 -15.13 -3.35
N GLU A 50 16.53 -16.45 -3.51
CA GLU A 50 15.63 -17.23 -4.36
C GLU A 50 14.45 -17.81 -3.58
N SER A 51 14.42 -17.66 -2.25
CA SER A 51 13.32 -18.14 -1.44
C SER A 51 12.11 -17.22 -1.49
N ASP A 52 10.93 -17.84 -1.53
CA ASP A 52 9.65 -17.18 -1.33
C ASP A 52 9.63 -16.30 -0.07
N ALA A 53 10.34 -16.71 0.99
CA ALA A 53 10.46 -15.94 2.22
C ALA A 53 11.13 -14.57 1.99
N TYR A 54 12.23 -14.52 1.25
CA TYR A 54 12.91 -13.26 0.93
C TYR A 54 12.02 -12.34 0.08
N HIS A 55 11.31 -12.89 -0.91
CA HIS A 55 10.36 -12.13 -1.72
C HIS A 55 9.17 -11.60 -0.88
N VAL A 56 8.66 -12.39 0.06
CA VAL A 56 7.59 -11.99 0.99
C VAL A 56 8.06 -10.88 1.93
N TYR A 57 9.25 -10.99 2.52
CA TYR A 57 9.81 -9.94 3.38
C TYR A 57 10.08 -8.63 2.62
N SER A 58 10.57 -8.72 1.38
CA SER A 58 10.73 -7.56 0.50
C SER A 58 9.39 -6.90 0.19
N ALA A 59 8.35 -7.70 -0.08
CA ALA A 59 7.00 -7.19 -0.28
C ALA A 59 6.42 -6.52 0.97
N LEU A 60 6.63 -7.09 2.16
CA LEU A 60 6.23 -6.50 3.44
C LEU A 60 6.95 -5.17 3.70
N THR A 61 8.26 -5.13 3.48
CA THR A 61 9.05 -3.89 3.63
C THR A 61 8.53 -2.77 2.72
N ARG A 62 8.19 -3.11 1.47
CA ARG A 62 7.59 -2.16 0.52
C ARG A 62 6.20 -1.70 0.97
N LEU A 63 5.38 -2.59 1.53
CA LEU A 63 4.07 -2.23 2.09
C LEU A 63 4.20 -1.27 3.28
N GLU A 64 5.20 -1.47 4.14
CA GLU A 64 5.52 -0.56 5.24
C GLU A 64 5.96 0.82 4.72
N GLN A 65 6.84 0.86 3.71
CA GLN A 65 7.24 2.11 3.05
C GLN A 65 6.04 2.84 2.42
N MET A 66 5.13 2.11 1.77
CA MET A 66 3.90 2.67 1.21
C MET A 66 2.97 3.18 2.30
N SER A 67 2.89 2.52 3.46
CA SER A 67 2.14 3.00 4.62
C SER A 67 2.68 4.33 5.14
N ALA A 68 4.00 4.43 5.28
CA ALA A 68 4.67 5.66 5.70
C ALA A 68 4.40 6.79 4.69
N MET A 69 4.49 6.51 3.39
CA MET A 69 4.24 7.50 2.35
C MET A 69 2.76 7.91 2.28
N ASN A 70 1.83 6.98 2.53
CA ASN A 70 0.40 7.27 2.62
C ASN A 70 0.10 8.29 3.73
N GLU A 71 0.83 8.22 4.85
CA GLU A 71 0.70 9.20 5.93
C GLU A 71 1.34 10.56 5.59
N VAL A 72 2.48 10.58 4.91
CA VAL A 72 3.12 11.82 4.43
C VAL A 72 2.18 12.56 3.47
N TYR A 73 1.65 11.86 2.45
CA TYR A 73 0.74 12.49 1.48
C TYR A 73 -0.57 12.97 2.10
N ARG A 74 -1.08 12.29 3.14
CA ARG A 74 -2.21 12.81 3.91
C ARG A 74 -1.85 14.13 4.61
N LYS A 75 -0.68 14.22 5.26
CA LYS A 75 -0.22 15.44 5.95
C LYS A 75 0.01 16.61 4.99
N GLU A 76 0.48 16.31 3.78
CA GLU A 76 0.73 17.28 2.72
C GLU A 76 -0.53 17.67 1.92
N ASN A 77 -1.69 17.05 2.20
CA ASN A 77 -2.91 17.14 1.38
C ASN A 77 -2.67 16.77 -0.10
N ASN A 78 -1.71 15.87 -0.36
CA ASN A 78 -1.30 15.44 -1.68
C ASN A 78 -2.18 14.27 -2.17
N ILE A 79 -3.33 14.59 -2.74
CA ILE A 79 -4.26 13.57 -3.26
C ILE A 79 -3.68 12.77 -4.43
N ALA A 80 -2.86 13.39 -5.29
CA ALA A 80 -2.22 12.70 -6.42
C ALA A 80 -1.28 11.58 -5.93
N GLY A 81 -0.52 11.83 -4.85
CA GLY A 81 0.33 10.82 -4.23
C GLY A 81 -0.47 9.67 -3.61
N LEU A 82 -1.61 9.97 -2.98
CA LEU A 82 -2.51 8.95 -2.43
C LEU A 82 -3.13 8.07 -3.54
N GLU A 83 -3.55 8.68 -4.65
CA GLU A 83 -4.08 7.94 -5.80
C GLU A 83 -3.02 7.07 -6.48
N GLU A 84 -1.76 7.53 -6.53
CA GLU A 84 -0.67 6.75 -7.09
C GLU A 84 -0.36 5.50 -6.25
N ILE A 85 -0.36 5.64 -4.92
CA ILE A 85 -0.28 4.48 -4.02
C ILE A 85 -1.44 3.51 -4.29
N ASN A 86 -2.66 4.03 -4.46
CA ASN A 86 -3.84 3.21 -4.74
C ASN A 86 -3.70 2.41 -6.04
N LYS A 87 -3.25 3.05 -7.14
CA LYS A 87 -3.01 2.36 -8.43
C LYS A 87 -1.99 1.22 -8.28
N VAL A 88 -0.86 1.48 -7.61
CA VAL A 88 0.17 0.46 -7.42
C VAL A 88 -0.35 -0.70 -6.57
N LEU A 89 -1.15 -0.43 -5.53
CA LEU A 89 -1.77 -1.46 -4.70
C LEU A 89 -2.79 -2.30 -5.48
N ILE A 90 -3.63 -1.67 -6.30
CA ILE A 90 -4.64 -2.37 -7.13
C ILE A 90 -3.98 -3.26 -8.17
N ILE A 91 -2.96 -2.77 -8.88
CA ILE A 91 -2.22 -3.56 -9.88
C ILE A 91 -1.65 -4.82 -9.21
N ARG A 92 -1.00 -4.67 -8.05
CA ARG A 92 -0.43 -5.81 -7.33
C ARG A 92 -1.47 -6.76 -6.74
N TYR A 93 -2.63 -6.27 -6.34
CA TYR A 93 -3.72 -7.14 -5.88
C TYR A 93 -4.32 -7.95 -7.03
N ARG A 94 -4.45 -7.33 -8.22
CA ARG A 94 -4.97 -7.99 -9.43
C ARG A 94 -4.00 -9.02 -10.01
N ASP A 95 -2.70 -8.73 -10.00
CA ASP A 95 -1.68 -9.65 -10.49
C ASP A 95 -1.59 -10.91 -9.61
N ARG A 96 -2.00 -10.81 -8.34
CA ARG A 96 -2.00 -11.93 -7.38
C ARG A 96 -3.26 -12.81 -7.42
N GLN A 97 -4.33 -12.37 -8.10
CA GLN A 97 -5.56 -13.15 -8.31
C GLN A 97 -5.55 -13.92 -9.64
N ASN A 98 -4.54 -13.71 -10.48
CA ASN A 98 -4.39 -14.36 -11.79
C ASN A 98 -3.35 -15.49 -11.82
N TYR A 99 -2.88 -15.94 -10.65
CA TYR A 99 -1.99 -17.09 -10.48
C TYR A 99 -2.45 -17.95 -9.32
#